data_AF-V4ZYP3-F1
#
_entry.id   AF-V4ZYP3-F1
#
_cell.length_a   1.000
_cell.length_b   1.000
_cell.length_c   1.000
_cell.angle_alpha   90.00
_cell.angle_beta   90.00
_cell.angle_gamma   90.00
#
_symmetry.space_group_name_H-M   'P 1'
#
loop_
_entity.id
_entity.type
_entity.pdbx_description
1 polymer ?
#
loop_
_entity_poly.entity_id
_entity_poly.type
_entity_poly.pdbx_seq_one_letter_code
_entity_poly.pdbx_strand_id
1 'polypeptide(L)'
;MSDTLQPTIRTVAGSPRRYRRVVYSIFAVGIAGLFGGIVFEMPLAGTTVYLLGAWLGSGLAAVLPRVSDTTLIDERDQAVHRRASGLAVNVTGAVGITVVPALYALSAAEVVTITQTMWGAIWMGSAFFLLWGGCLFYVDRFQ
;
A
#
# COMPACT_ATOMS: atom_id res chain seq x y z
N MET A 1 -10.27 17.81 25.72
CA MET A 1 -9.43 16.95 24.84
C MET A 1 -9.26 17.46 23.41
N SER A 2 -10.02 18.48 22.95
CA SER A 2 -9.86 19.06 21.61
C SER A 2 -8.61 19.96 21.46
N ASP A 3 -8.27 20.70 22.52
CA ASP A 3 -7.18 21.71 22.49
C ASP A 3 -5.77 21.14 22.30
N THR A 4 -5.52 19.87 22.67
CA THR A 4 -4.19 19.26 22.54
C THR A 4 -3.91 18.69 21.15
N LEU A 5 -4.94 18.41 20.34
CA LEU A 5 -4.78 17.88 18.99
C LEU A 5 -4.62 18.98 17.92
N GLN A 6 -5.22 20.15 18.15
CA GLN A 6 -5.09 21.32 17.29
C GLN A 6 -3.64 21.74 16.95
N PRO A 7 -2.70 21.83 17.91
CA PRO A 7 -1.31 22.22 17.61
C PRO A 7 -0.59 21.15 16.79
N THR A 8 -0.88 19.87 17.03
CA THR A 8 -0.31 18.73 16.28
C THR A 8 -0.83 18.70 14.84
N ILE A 9 -2.13 18.96 14.65
CA ILE A 9 -2.73 19.05 13.32
C ILE A 9 -2.13 20.24 12.56
N ARG A 10 -2.00 21.42 13.16
CA ARG A 10 -1.36 22.58 12.52
C ARG A 10 0.11 22.33 12.16
N THR A 11 0.85 21.59 12.97
CA THR A 11 2.26 21.30 12.69
C THR A 11 2.46 20.30 11.56
N VAL A 12 1.62 19.26 11.46
CA VAL A 12 1.67 18.25 10.39
C VAL A 12 1.00 18.74 9.10
N ALA A 13 -0.18 19.35 9.21
CA ALA A 13 -0.95 19.89 8.09
C ALA A 13 -0.59 21.32 7.68
N GLY A 14 0.34 21.98 8.37
CA GLY A 14 0.81 23.31 7.98
C GLY A 14 1.66 23.32 6.71
N SER A 15 2.00 22.15 6.16
CA SER A 15 2.75 22.04 4.91
C SER A 15 2.43 20.72 4.18
N PRO A 16 2.08 20.75 2.88
CA PRO A 16 1.84 19.54 2.07
C PRO A 16 3.04 18.57 2.08
N ARG A 17 4.27 19.11 2.07
CA ARG A 17 5.50 18.30 2.13
C ARG A 17 5.65 17.57 3.46
N ARG A 18 5.28 18.22 4.56
CA ARG A 18 5.39 17.63 5.90
C ARG A 18 4.31 16.57 6.12
N TYR A 19 3.07 16.87 5.76
CA TYR A 19 1.98 15.91 5.72
C TYR A 19 2.38 14.63 4.96
N ARG A 20 2.86 14.80 3.71
CA ARG A 20 3.30 13.69 2.87
C ARG A 20 4.42 12.86 3.50
N ARG A 21 5.42 13.54 4.10
CA ARG A 21 6.51 12.86 4.78
C ARG A 21 6.01 12.04 5.96
N VAL A 22 5.17 12.60 6.83
CA VAL A 22 4.64 11.89 8.00
C VAL A 22 3.84 10.66 7.59
N VAL A 23 2.88 10.82 6.67
CA VAL A 23 2.02 9.71 6.24
C VAL A 23 2.86 8.58 5.63
N TYR A 24 3.78 8.89 4.71
CA TYR A 24 4.62 7.86 4.10
C TYR A 24 5.65 7.27 5.06
N SER A 25 6.16 8.04 6.03
CA SER A 25 7.02 7.49 7.07
C SER A 25 6.29 6.48 7.95
N ILE A 26 5.01 6.70 8.27
CA ILE A 26 4.21 5.74 9.03
C ILE A 26 4.05 4.43 8.25
N PHE A 27 3.71 4.49 6.96
CA PHE A 27 3.65 3.29 6.11
C PHE A 27 5.01 2.60 6.01
N ALA A 28 6.10 3.36 5.81
CA ALA A 28 7.45 2.80 5.72
C ALA A 28 7.85 2.09 7.02
N VAL A 29 7.57 2.66 8.19
CA VAL A 29 7.83 2.03 9.50
C VAL A 29 6.97 0.79 9.69
N GLY A 30 5.69 0.83 9.31
CA GLY A 30 4.81 -0.35 9.37
C GLY A 30 5.35 -1.51 8.52
N ILE A 31 5.73 -1.24 7.27
CA ILE A 31 6.32 -2.22 6.36
C ILE A 31 7.66 -2.75 6.89
N ALA A 32 8.55 -1.87 7.34
CA ALA A 32 9.83 -2.26 7.93
C ALA A 32 9.65 -3.10 9.19
N GLY A 33 8.64 -2.78 10.02
CA GLY A 33 8.27 -3.57 11.19
C GLY A 33 7.81 -4.97 10.84
N LEU A 34 7.01 -5.13 9.76
CA LEU A 34 6.62 -6.46 9.27
C LEU A 34 7.85 -7.29 8.89
N PHE A 35 8.71 -6.75 8.04
CA PHE A 35 9.92 -7.45 7.59
C PHE A 35 10.88 -7.73 8.74
N GLY A 36 11.05 -6.78 9.67
CA GLY A 36 11.83 -6.99 10.88
C GLY A 36 11.28 -8.15 11.71
N GLY A 37 9.96 -8.21 11.96
CA GLY A 37 9.35 -9.31 12.68
C GLY A 37 9.52 -10.67 12.00
N ILE A 38 9.55 -10.71 10.66
CA ILE A 38 9.87 -11.94 9.91
C ILE A 38 11.34 -12.34 10.12
N VAL A 39 12.27 -11.40 9.96
CA VAL A 39 13.72 -11.66 10.04
C VAL A 39 14.16 -12.06 11.45
N PHE A 40 13.58 -11.46 12.48
CA PHE A 40 13.93 -11.71 13.88
C PHE A 40 13.06 -12.79 14.55
N GLU A 41 12.26 -13.55 13.77
CA GLU A 41 11.34 -14.58 14.29
C GLU A 41 10.35 -14.06 15.35
N MET A 42 9.97 -12.79 15.24
CA MET A 42 8.95 -12.12 16.05
C MET A 42 7.73 -11.75 15.20
N PRO A 43 7.04 -12.73 14.57
CA PRO A 43 6.02 -12.45 13.57
C PRO A 43 4.83 -11.66 14.15
N LEU A 44 4.49 -11.91 15.42
CA LEU A 44 3.38 -11.25 16.09
C LEU A 44 3.67 -9.76 16.33
N ALA A 45 4.87 -9.44 16.82
CA ALA A 45 5.30 -8.06 17.02
C ALA A 45 5.42 -7.29 15.70
N GLY A 46 6.04 -7.88 14.68
CA GLY A 46 6.14 -7.25 13.35
C GLY A 46 4.77 -7.01 12.72
N THR A 47 3.86 -7.97 12.84
CA THR A 47 2.48 -7.84 12.36
C THR A 47 1.72 -6.74 13.11
N THR A 48 1.89 -6.63 14.43
CA THR A 48 1.29 -5.53 15.20
C THR A 48 1.79 -4.17 14.72
N VAL A 49 3.10 -4.00 14.53
CA VAL A 49 3.67 -2.75 14.02
C VAL A 49 3.14 -2.43 12.62
N TYR A 50 3.05 -3.43 11.76
CA TYR A 50 2.49 -3.29 10.42
C TYR A 50 1.03 -2.82 10.45
N LEU A 51 0.19 -3.47 11.24
CA LEU A 51 -1.23 -3.14 11.35
C LEU A 51 -1.44 -1.75 11.91
N LEU A 52 -0.71 -1.38 12.97
CA LEU A 52 -0.76 -0.02 13.52
C LEU A 52 -0.32 1.02 12.49
N GLY A 53 0.77 0.78 11.78
CA GLY A 53 1.22 1.66 10.70
C GLY A 53 0.19 1.80 9.58
N ALA A 54 -0.39 0.69 9.14
CA ALA A 54 -1.40 0.68 8.08
C ALA A 54 -2.67 1.45 8.48
N TRP A 55 -3.20 1.19 9.68
CA TRP A 55 -4.41 1.86 10.18
C TRP A 55 -4.17 3.34 10.47
N LEU A 56 -3.08 3.68 11.16
CA LEU A 56 -2.75 5.06 11.48
C LEU A 56 -2.45 5.86 10.21
N GLY A 57 -1.64 5.32 9.30
CA GLY A 57 -1.30 5.96 8.04
C GLY A 57 -2.53 6.22 7.18
N SER A 58 -3.42 5.22 7.06
CA SER A 58 -4.66 5.34 6.27
C SER A 58 -5.65 6.31 6.93
N GLY A 59 -5.81 6.24 8.25
CA GLY A 59 -6.68 7.14 9.01
C GLY A 59 -6.23 8.60 8.88
N LEU A 60 -4.92 8.86 9.02
CA LEU A 60 -4.36 10.20 8.83
C LEU A 60 -4.54 10.67 7.38
N ALA A 61 -4.28 9.81 6.40
CA ALA A 61 -4.43 10.14 4.99
C ALA A 61 -5.87 10.49 4.60
N ALA A 62 -6.85 9.86 5.26
CA ALA A 62 -8.27 10.14 5.03
C ALA A 62 -8.75 11.38 5.79
N VAL A 63 -8.32 11.58 7.03
CA VAL A 63 -8.88 12.62 7.91
C VAL A 63 -8.21 13.98 7.69
N LEU A 64 -6.88 14.05 7.63
CA LEU A 64 -6.16 15.34 7.60
C LEU A 64 -6.56 16.25 6.42
N PRO A 65 -6.73 15.76 5.18
CA PRO A 65 -7.18 16.60 4.07
C PRO A 65 -8.58 17.20 4.26
N ARG A 66 -9.43 16.60 5.11
CA ARG A 66 -10.80 17.05 5.35
C ARG A 66 -10.93 18.06 6.49
N VAL A 67 -9.95 18.10 7.39
CA VAL A 67 -9.97 18.94 8.60
C VAL A 67 -8.91 20.03 8.60
N SER A 68 -8.06 20.08 7.57
CA SER A 68 -7.05 21.13 7.41
C SER A 68 -7.58 22.27 6.54
N ASP A 69 -7.38 23.51 6.98
CA ASP A 69 -7.68 24.72 6.20
C ASP A 69 -6.71 24.93 5.02
N THR A 70 -5.63 24.14 4.94
CA THR A 70 -4.61 24.24 3.89
C THR A 70 -4.84 23.17 2.84
N THR A 71 -4.74 23.53 1.55
CA THR A 71 -4.77 22.55 0.45
C THR A 71 -3.57 21.62 0.54
N LEU A 72 -3.77 20.43 1.12
CA LEU A 72 -2.73 19.42 1.29
C LEU A 72 -2.48 18.56 0.04
N ILE A 73 -3.47 18.49 -0.86
CA ILE A 73 -3.43 17.70 -2.09
C ILE A 73 -3.91 18.60 -3.22
N ASP A 74 -3.02 18.92 -4.14
CA ASP A 74 -3.30 19.70 -5.35
C ASP A 74 -3.53 18.78 -6.56
N GLU A 75 -4.06 19.32 -7.67
CA GLU A 75 -4.27 18.62 -8.94
C GLU A 75 -2.98 17.96 -9.46
N ARG A 76 -1.85 18.66 -9.30
CA ARG A 76 -0.54 18.11 -9.67
C ARG A 76 -0.18 16.88 -8.84
N ASP A 77 -0.45 16.89 -7.55
CA ASP A 77 -0.17 15.74 -6.68
C ASP A 77 -1.07 14.55 -7.01
N GLN A 78 -2.35 14.81 -7.34
CA GLN A 78 -3.26 13.77 -7.82
C GLN A 78 -2.80 13.18 -9.15
N ALA A 79 -2.31 14.01 -10.09
CA ALA A 79 -1.76 13.53 -11.36
C ALA A 79 -0.52 12.65 -11.16
N VAL A 80 0.41 13.06 -10.29
CA VAL A 80 1.58 12.26 -9.93
C VAL A 80 1.16 10.94 -9.27
N HIS A 81 0.21 10.99 -8.34
CA HIS A 81 -0.29 9.80 -7.66
C HIS A 81 -0.96 8.82 -8.64
N ARG A 82 -1.84 9.30 -9.52
CA ARG A 82 -2.46 8.48 -10.57
C ARG A 82 -1.41 7.82 -11.47
N ARG A 83 -0.40 8.56 -11.90
CA ARG A 83 0.68 8.02 -12.74
C ARG A 83 1.52 6.98 -11.99
N ALA A 84 1.84 7.24 -10.73
CA ALA A 84 2.60 6.30 -9.89
C ALA A 84 1.80 5.02 -9.63
N SER A 85 0.50 5.12 -9.33
CA SER A 85 -0.39 3.98 -9.13
C SER A 85 -0.54 3.15 -10.41
N GLY A 86 -0.72 3.80 -11.57
CA GLY A 86 -0.76 3.11 -12.86
C GLY A 86 0.55 2.38 -13.17
N LEU A 87 1.69 3.03 -12.92
CA LEU A 87 3.01 2.40 -13.10
C LEU A 87 3.18 1.19 -12.16
N ALA A 88 2.79 1.31 -10.89
CA ALA A 88 2.88 0.23 -9.91
C ALA A 88 2.05 -0.99 -10.35
N VAL A 89 0.82 -0.78 -10.82
CA VAL A 89 -0.04 -1.86 -11.34
C VAL A 89 0.62 -2.51 -12.57
N ASN A 90 1.10 -1.71 -13.53
CA ASN A 90 1.71 -2.23 -14.75
C ASN A 90 2.98 -3.05 -14.46
N VAL A 91 3.87 -2.55 -13.59
CA VAL A 91 5.08 -3.28 -13.20
C VAL A 91 4.73 -4.57 -12.47
N THR A 92 3.81 -4.50 -11.51
CA THR A 92 3.35 -5.70 -10.78
C THR A 92 2.73 -6.72 -11.73
N GLY A 93 2.00 -6.27 -12.75
CA GLY A 93 1.36 -7.12 -13.75
C GLY A 93 2.39 -7.79 -14.65
N ALA A 94 3.36 -7.03 -15.15
CA ALA A 94 4.46 -7.56 -15.95
C ALA A 94 5.26 -8.62 -15.18
N VAL A 95 5.57 -8.36 -13.90
CA VAL A 95 6.24 -9.32 -13.02
C VAL A 95 5.37 -10.57 -12.81
N GLY A 96 4.08 -10.40 -12.48
CA GLY A 96 3.16 -11.50 -12.25
C GLY A 96 3.01 -12.41 -13.47
N ILE A 97 2.77 -11.84 -14.65
CA ILE A 97 2.62 -12.56 -15.92
C ILE A 97 3.92 -13.27 -16.34
N THR A 98 5.08 -12.74 -15.94
CA THR A 98 6.37 -13.38 -16.25
C THR A 98 6.65 -14.53 -15.28
N VAL A 99 6.51 -14.28 -13.98
CA VAL A 99 6.94 -15.21 -12.92
C VAL A 99 5.97 -16.37 -12.77
N VAL A 100 4.66 -16.12 -12.72
CA VAL A 100 3.67 -17.15 -12.38
C VAL A 100 3.64 -18.27 -13.43
N PRO A 101 3.50 -18.01 -14.74
CA PRO A 101 3.53 -19.06 -15.75
C PRO A 101 4.87 -19.82 -15.80
N ALA A 102 6.00 -19.12 -15.60
CA ALA A 102 7.32 -19.76 -15.54
C ALA A 102 7.42 -20.74 -14.36
N LEU A 103 6.88 -20.38 -13.18
CA LEU A 103 6.80 -21.28 -12.03
C LEU A 103 5.95 -22.53 -12.32
N TYR A 104 4.81 -22.37 -13.01
CA TYR A 104 4.00 -23.52 -13.42
C TYR A 104 4.73 -24.43 -14.41
N ALA A 105 5.41 -23.86 -15.40
CA ALA A 105 6.19 -24.63 -16.38
C ALA A 105 7.33 -25.41 -15.70
N LEU A 106 8.08 -24.76 -14.80
CA LEU A 106 9.14 -25.41 -14.03
C LEU A 106 8.60 -26.48 -13.08
N SER A 107 7.41 -26.27 -12.51
CA SER A 107 6.75 -27.27 -11.67
C SER A 107 6.25 -28.47 -12.47
N ALA A 108 5.74 -28.26 -13.68
CA ALA A 108 5.33 -29.34 -14.57
C ALA A 108 6.53 -30.17 -15.07
N ALA A 109 7.70 -29.54 -15.16
CA ALA A 109 8.96 -30.21 -15.48
C ALA A 109 9.65 -30.85 -14.24
N GLU A 110 8.98 -30.87 -13.08
CA GLU A 110 9.50 -31.40 -11.81
C GLU A 110 10.79 -30.72 -11.31
N VAL A 111 11.11 -29.51 -11.79
CA VAL A 111 12.30 -28.75 -11.39
C VAL A 111 12.07 -27.97 -10.09
N VAL A 112 10.84 -27.51 -9.86
CA VAL A 112 10.46 -26.69 -8.68
C VAL A 112 9.14 -27.17 -8.10
N THR A 113 9.06 -27.33 -6.78
CA THR A 113 7.79 -27.54 -6.08
C THR A 113 7.19 -26.20 -5.65
N ILE A 114 5.96 -25.91 -6.07
CA ILE A 114 5.25 -24.69 -5.64
C ILE A 114 4.81 -24.86 -4.18
N THR A 115 5.46 -24.14 -3.27
CA THR A 115 5.16 -24.19 -1.83
C THR A 115 3.86 -23.48 -1.48
N GLN A 116 3.33 -23.75 -0.28
CA GLN A 116 2.12 -23.09 0.22
C GLN A 116 2.25 -21.55 0.27
N THR A 117 3.44 -21.05 0.62
CA THR A 117 3.73 -19.61 0.63
C THR A 117 3.68 -19.01 -0.77
N MET A 118 4.22 -19.72 -1.77
CA MET A 118 4.16 -19.29 -3.18
C MET A 118 2.71 -19.27 -3.68
N TRP A 119 1.91 -20.28 -3.33
CA TRP A 119 0.47 -20.26 -3.59
C TRP A 119 -0.22 -19.07 -2.94
N GLY A 120 0.10 -18.74 -1.69
CA GLY A 120 -0.41 -17.54 -1.02
C GLY A 120 -0.11 -16.25 -1.80
N ALA A 121 1.13 -16.11 -2.32
CA ALA A 121 1.51 -14.97 -3.14
C ALA A 121 0.77 -14.93 -4.48
N ILE A 122 0.59 -16.08 -5.15
CA ILE A 122 -0.18 -16.20 -6.40
C ILE A 122 -1.64 -15.79 -6.17
N TRP A 123 -2.26 -16.27 -5.09
CA TRP A 123 -3.65 -15.92 -4.74
C TRP A 123 -3.80 -14.44 -4.41
N MET A 124 -2.89 -13.88 -3.61
CA MET A 124 -2.91 -12.46 -3.25
C MET A 124 -2.74 -11.57 -4.48
N GLY A 125 -1.79 -11.88 -5.36
CA GLY A 125 -1.59 -11.16 -6.61
C GLY A 125 -2.82 -11.25 -7.53
N SER A 126 -3.38 -12.45 -7.68
CA SER A 126 -4.59 -12.68 -8.49
C SER A 126 -5.79 -11.89 -7.95
N ALA A 127 -6.02 -11.94 -6.64
CA ALA A 127 -7.09 -11.19 -5.98
C ALA A 127 -6.92 -9.67 -6.16
N PHE A 128 -5.68 -9.16 -6.06
CA PHE A 128 -5.37 -7.76 -6.33
C PHE A 128 -5.73 -7.35 -7.76
N PHE A 129 -5.37 -8.14 -8.77
CA PHE A 129 -5.70 -7.83 -10.17
C PHE A 129 -7.18 -7.94 -10.47
N LEU A 130 -7.88 -8.92 -9.88
CA LEU A 130 -9.33 -9.03 -10.01
C LEU A 130 -10.04 -7.82 -9.38
N LEU A 131 -9.62 -7.40 -8.19
CA LEU A 131 -10.15 -6.21 -7.53
C LEU A 131 -9.88 -4.96 -8.37
N TRP A 132 -8.64 -4.77 -8.83
CA TRP A 132 -8.27 -3.64 -9.66
C TRP A 132 -9.07 -3.59 -10.96
N GLY A 133 -9.19 -4.73 -11.67
CA GLY A 133 -9.99 -4.85 -12.89
C GLY A 133 -11.47 -4.59 -12.64
N GLY A 134 -12.03 -5.08 -11.53
CA GLY A 134 -13.40 -4.81 -11.11
C GLY A 134 -13.65 -3.34 -10.81
N CYS A 135 -12.74 -2.67 -10.09
CA CYS A 135 -12.80 -1.24 -9.85
C CYS A 135 -12.70 -0.43 -11.14
N LEU A 136 -11.78 -0.79 -12.05
CA LEU A 136 -11.63 -0.13 -13.34
C LEU A 136 -12.91 -0.26 -14.17
N PHE A 137 -13.46 -1.47 -14.26
CA PHE A 137 -14.72 -1.73 -14.94
C PHE A 137 -15.88 -0.91 -14.35
N TYR A 138 -15.97 -0.83 -13.02
CA TYR A 138 -17.00 -0.04 -12.36
C TYR A 138 -16.89 1.45 -12.70
N VAL A 139 -15.69 2.02 -12.63
CA VAL A 139 -15.45 3.43 -12.95
C VAL A 139 -15.73 3.72 -14.42
N ASP A 140 -15.25 2.89 -15.34
CA ASP A 140 -15.47 3.05 -16.80
C ASP A 140 -16.96 2.96 -17.19
N ARG A 141 -17.74 2.15 -16.47
CA ARG A 141 -19.14 1.87 -16.82
C ARG A 141 -20.13 2.84 -16.17
N PHE A 142 -19.83 3.36 -14.98
CA PHE A 142 -20.82 4.02 -14.12
C PHE A 142 -20.42 5.41 -13.60
N GLN A 143 -19.19 5.88 -13.82
CA GLN A 143 -18.79 7.28 -13.57
C GLN A 143 -18.63 8.03 -14.89
#